data_AF-C6XQ33-F1
#
_entry.id   AF-C6XQ33-F1
#
_cell.length_a   1.000
_cell.length_b   1.000
_cell.length_c   1.000
_cell.angle_alpha   90.00
_cell.angle_beta   90.00
_cell.angle_gamma   90.00
#
_symmetry.space_group_name_H-M   'P 1'
#
loop_
_entity.id
_entity.type
_entity.pdbx_description
1 polymer ?
#
loop_
_entity_poly.entity_id
_entity_poly.type
_entity_poly.pdbx_seq_one_letter_code
_entity_poly.pdbx_strand_id
1 'polypeptide(L)'
;MSDLGLNKIMAAAFSTGLAILGLNAASDAFFEHDGPEQPGYLVEVAATDAGHGDDEPKWIPPTDYGVLLAEADIAKGQKKVAACASCHNFEPNGPNGTGPGLYDVVMRDKASHGGFGYSDALISLGGQWDYASLDGFLKNPKKYASGTAMNYAGLSKETDRMNVIAYLHSLSASPAPLPAPLPPEAFIEPTSGEEAHGDVVDAAHETAEDAGHAVDAAHEEVENVSADAEAGVDALTDAAEGAQSDVADAVEEATETASDTASSIVDDVTEAVESATDEVEEAAEEVGEEVDTEHGPHN
;
A
#
# COMPACT_ATOMS: atom_id res chain seq x y z
N MET A 1 -16.36 -16.58 -51.34
CA MET A 1 -16.59 -16.43 -49.89
C MET A 1 -17.08 -15.00 -49.68
N SER A 2 -18.10 -14.80 -48.88
CA SER A 2 -19.10 -13.73 -49.05
C SER A 2 -18.61 -12.29 -48.72
N ASP A 3 -18.12 -11.54 -49.72
CA ASP A 3 -17.76 -10.11 -49.59
C ASP A 3 -18.90 -9.22 -49.07
N LEU A 4 -20.15 -9.62 -49.33
CA LEU A 4 -21.33 -8.88 -48.87
C LEU A 4 -21.56 -9.00 -47.35
N GLY A 5 -21.05 -10.07 -46.71
CA GLY A 5 -21.12 -10.25 -45.26
C GLY A 5 -20.13 -9.35 -44.53
N LEU A 6 -18.90 -9.26 -45.04
CA LEU A 6 -17.84 -8.41 -44.49
C LEU A 6 -18.21 -6.92 -44.57
N ASN A 7 -18.74 -6.45 -45.69
CA ASN A 7 -19.16 -5.06 -45.83
C ASN A 7 -20.28 -4.67 -44.84
N LYS A 8 -21.18 -5.59 -44.49
CA LYS A 8 -22.22 -5.34 -43.48
C LYS A 8 -21.66 -5.27 -42.07
N ILE A 9 -20.69 -6.14 -41.75
CA ILE A 9 -20.01 -6.13 -40.45
C ILE A 9 -19.19 -4.84 -40.29
N MET A 10 -18.44 -4.43 -41.32
CA MET A 10 -17.68 -3.19 -41.30
C MET A 10 -18.60 -1.97 -41.18
N ALA A 11 -19.73 -1.94 -41.91
CA ALA A 11 -20.71 -0.86 -41.80
C ALA A 11 -21.30 -0.76 -40.39
N ALA A 12 -21.60 -1.88 -39.74
CA ALA A 12 -22.10 -1.90 -38.36
C ALA A 12 -21.05 -1.43 -37.34
N ALA A 13 -19.78 -1.79 -37.55
CA ALA A 13 -18.68 -1.32 -36.70
C ALA A 13 -18.49 0.20 -36.84
N PHE A 14 -18.46 0.71 -38.06
CA PHE A 14 -18.31 2.15 -38.30
C PHE A 14 -19.51 2.96 -37.82
N SER A 15 -20.74 2.48 -37.99
CA SER A 15 -21.94 3.18 -37.49
C SER A 15 -21.94 3.25 -35.97
N THR A 16 -21.52 2.19 -35.29
CA THR A 16 -21.43 2.14 -33.83
C THR A 16 -20.34 3.09 -33.34
N GLY A 17 -19.16 3.08 -33.96
CA GLY A 17 -18.07 4.00 -33.63
C GLY A 17 -18.45 5.47 -33.81
N LEU A 18 -19.12 5.82 -34.92
CA LEU A 18 -19.61 7.17 -35.17
C LEU A 18 -20.70 7.61 -34.19
N ALA A 19 -21.58 6.69 -33.77
CA ALA A 19 -22.58 6.99 -32.76
C ALA A 19 -21.94 7.28 -31.39
N ILE A 20 -20.94 6.49 -30.96
CA ILE A 20 -20.22 6.74 -29.70
C ILE A 20 -19.45 8.06 -29.76
N LEU A 21 -18.75 8.33 -30.86
CA LEU A 21 -18.01 9.57 -31.04
C LEU A 21 -18.95 10.78 -31.08
N GLY A 22 -20.07 10.67 -31.80
CA GLY A 22 -21.08 11.71 -31.89
C GLY A 22 -21.77 12.00 -30.56
N LEU A 23 -22.04 10.97 -29.75
CA LEU A 23 -22.63 11.13 -28.42
C LEU A 23 -21.64 11.78 -27.44
N ASN A 24 -20.35 11.45 -27.48
CA ASN A 24 -19.35 12.13 -26.66
C ASN A 24 -19.20 13.59 -27.08
N ALA A 25 -19.08 13.87 -28.38
CA ALA A 25 -18.97 15.24 -28.88
C ALA A 25 -20.23 16.08 -28.61
N ALA A 26 -21.41 15.46 -28.70
CA ALA A 26 -22.65 16.10 -28.30
C ALA A 26 -22.72 16.33 -26.79
N SER A 27 -22.23 15.40 -25.97
CA SER A 27 -22.14 15.57 -24.52
C SER A 27 -21.26 16.78 -24.18
N ASP A 28 -20.09 16.92 -24.80
CA ASP A 28 -19.21 18.07 -24.56
C ASP A 28 -19.83 19.40 -25.08
N ALA A 29 -20.56 19.35 -26.18
CA ALA A 29 -21.21 20.54 -26.74
C ALA A 29 -22.48 20.99 -26.00
N PHE A 30 -23.21 20.06 -25.39
CA PHE A 30 -24.44 20.36 -24.63
C PHE A 30 -24.17 20.58 -23.14
N PHE A 31 -23.11 19.97 -22.60
CA PHE A 31 -22.66 20.16 -21.23
C PHE A 31 -21.35 20.94 -21.25
N GLU A 32 -21.43 22.23 -21.56
CA GLU A 32 -20.36 23.18 -21.22
C GLU A 32 -20.12 23.10 -19.71
N HIS A 33 -19.10 22.34 -19.32
CA HIS A 33 -18.68 22.20 -17.95
C HIS A 33 -17.83 23.43 -17.62
N ASP A 34 -18.49 24.54 -17.28
CA ASP A 34 -17.84 25.66 -16.60
C ASP A 34 -17.35 25.15 -15.25
N GLY A 35 -16.14 24.60 -15.24
CA GLY A 35 -15.40 24.32 -14.02
C GLY A 35 -15.22 25.64 -13.27
N PRO A 36 -15.34 25.65 -11.93
CA PRO A 36 -15.21 26.89 -11.16
C PRO A 36 -13.84 27.52 -11.45
N GLU A 37 -13.82 28.77 -11.91
CA GLU A 37 -12.60 29.54 -12.21
C GLU A 37 -11.72 29.79 -10.95
N GLN A 38 -12.19 29.38 -9.77
CA GLN A 38 -11.40 29.31 -8.53
C GLN A 38 -11.83 28.06 -7.73
N PRO A 39 -11.05 26.97 -7.71
CA PRO A 39 -11.24 25.91 -6.72
C PRO A 39 -10.98 26.50 -5.33
N GLY A 40 -11.83 26.19 -4.34
CA GLY A 40 -11.76 26.69 -2.96
C GLY A 40 -10.52 26.27 -2.14
N TYR A 41 -9.47 25.80 -2.80
CA TYR A 41 -8.11 25.65 -2.30
C TYR A 41 -7.17 25.44 -3.51
N LEU A 42 -6.18 26.33 -3.70
CA LEU A 42 -5.20 26.21 -4.77
C LEU A 42 -4.14 25.17 -4.39
N VAL A 43 -4.23 23.97 -4.98
CA VAL A 43 -3.08 23.08 -5.21
C VAL A 43 -3.15 22.64 -6.67
N GLU A 44 -2.41 23.33 -7.51
CA GLU A 44 -2.23 22.98 -8.92
C GLU A 44 -1.39 21.70 -9.02
N VAL A 45 -2.04 20.55 -9.18
CA VAL A 45 -1.39 19.37 -9.75
C VAL A 45 -1.55 19.45 -11.26
N ALA A 46 -0.57 20.07 -11.92
CA ALA A 46 -0.39 19.87 -13.34
C ALA A 46 -0.07 18.40 -13.59
N ALA A 47 -1.01 17.68 -14.18
CA ALA A 47 -0.69 16.54 -15.02
C ALA A 47 0.18 17.08 -16.16
N THR A 48 1.48 16.83 -16.12
CA THR A 48 2.35 17.15 -17.24
C THR A 48 2.28 16.01 -18.25
N ASP A 49 1.40 16.22 -19.24
CA ASP A 49 1.58 15.71 -20.59
C ASP A 49 2.98 16.06 -21.12
N ALA A 50 3.55 15.12 -21.88
CA ALA A 50 4.82 15.30 -22.55
C ALA A 50 4.69 16.37 -23.65
N GLY A 51 5.43 17.46 -23.53
CA GLY A 51 5.59 18.48 -24.57
C GLY A 51 6.67 19.47 -24.18
N HIS A 52 7.72 19.57 -25.00
CA HIS A 52 8.87 20.45 -24.79
C HIS A 52 8.46 21.94 -24.77
N GLY A 53 8.86 22.66 -23.73
CA GLY A 53 8.83 24.11 -23.63
C GLY A 53 9.90 24.57 -22.65
N ASP A 54 10.68 25.56 -23.07
CA ASP A 54 11.74 26.20 -22.28
C ASP A 54 11.11 26.96 -21.09
N ASP A 55 10.92 26.29 -19.96
CA ASP A 55 10.44 26.91 -18.72
C ASP A 55 11.49 26.75 -17.62
N GLU A 56 11.86 27.88 -17.00
CA GLU A 56 12.67 27.89 -15.79
C GLU A 56 12.06 26.97 -14.72
N PRO A 57 12.87 26.28 -13.89
CA PRO A 57 12.33 25.37 -12.88
C PRO A 57 11.46 26.14 -11.88
N LYS A 58 10.14 26.00 -12.00
CA LYS A 58 9.16 26.51 -11.02
C LYS A 58 9.46 25.87 -9.67
N TRP A 59 9.73 26.69 -8.67
CA TRP A 59 9.93 26.22 -7.31
C TRP A 59 8.66 25.54 -6.81
N ILE A 60 8.81 24.35 -6.24
CA ILE A 60 7.74 23.58 -5.61
C ILE A 60 8.07 23.52 -4.11
N PRO A 61 7.16 24.00 -3.23
CA PRO A 61 7.40 23.92 -1.80
C PRO A 61 7.61 22.45 -1.36
N PRO A 62 8.47 22.19 -0.36
CA PRO A 62 8.63 20.85 0.18
C PRO A 62 7.34 20.34 0.82
N THR A 63 7.09 19.04 0.71
CA THR A 63 5.94 18.40 1.38
C THR A 63 6.17 18.30 2.89
N ASP A 64 5.22 18.80 3.68
CA ASP A 64 5.28 18.71 5.16
C ASP A 64 4.75 17.37 5.66
N TYR A 65 5.61 16.37 5.74
CA TYR A 65 5.24 15.08 6.32
C TYR A 65 4.90 15.15 7.81
N GLY A 66 5.36 16.17 8.55
CA GLY A 66 5.04 16.33 9.98
C GLY A 66 3.58 16.66 10.20
N VAL A 67 3.02 17.58 9.41
CA VAL A 67 1.59 17.91 9.45
C VAL A 67 0.75 16.76 8.88
N LEU A 68 1.13 16.24 7.70
CA LEU A 68 0.35 15.21 7.00
C LEU A 68 0.21 13.92 7.80
N LEU A 69 1.27 13.49 8.49
CA LEU A 69 1.22 12.28 9.33
C LEU A 69 0.51 12.53 10.67
N ALA A 70 0.54 13.75 11.20
CA ALA A 70 -0.23 14.11 12.39
C ALA A 70 -1.75 14.09 12.15
N GLU A 71 -2.18 14.38 10.91
CA GLU A 71 -3.59 14.33 10.49
C GLU A 71 -4.03 12.93 9.98
N ALA A 72 -3.09 12.00 9.82
CA ALA A 72 -3.35 10.69 9.27
C ALA A 72 -4.17 9.80 10.24
N ASP A 73 -4.99 8.92 9.66
CA ASP A 73 -5.87 7.99 10.37
C ASP A 73 -5.36 6.56 10.19
N ILE A 74 -4.79 6.01 11.26
CA ILE A 74 -4.22 4.65 11.32
C ILE A 74 -5.28 3.59 10.99
N ALA A 75 -6.53 3.75 11.44
CA ALA A 75 -7.58 2.76 11.21
C ALA A 75 -8.01 2.75 9.74
N LYS A 76 -8.04 3.91 9.07
CA LYS A 76 -8.19 3.97 7.61
C LYS A 76 -6.99 3.37 6.89
N GLY A 77 -5.78 3.59 7.41
CA GLY A 77 -4.55 2.98 6.90
C GLY A 77 -4.61 1.45 6.92
N GLN A 78 -5.00 0.87 8.04
CA GLN A 78 -5.19 -0.56 8.21
C GLN A 78 -6.16 -1.16 7.17
N LYS A 79 -7.25 -0.44 6.86
CA LYS A 79 -8.19 -0.88 5.82
C LYS A 79 -7.58 -0.82 4.43
N LYS A 80 -6.73 0.16 4.16
CA LYS A 80 -6.09 0.37 2.85
C LYS A 80 -4.97 -0.63 2.57
N VAL A 81 -4.24 -1.07 3.60
CA VAL A 81 -3.19 -2.10 3.44
C VAL A 81 -3.75 -3.50 3.16
N ALA A 82 -5.07 -3.70 3.21
CA ALA A 82 -5.68 -4.97 2.78
C ALA A 82 -5.28 -5.34 1.33
N ALA A 83 -5.08 -4.34 0.45
CA ALA A 83 -4.58 -4.56 -0.91
C ALA A 83 -3.13 -5.06 -0.97
N CYS A 84 -2.36 -4.92 0.10
CA CYS A 84 -0.97 -5.33 0.21
C CYS A 84 -0.83 -6.71 0.87
N ALA A 85 -1.85 -7.17 1.61
CA ALA A 85 -1.83 -8.41 2.39
C ALA A 85 -1.74 -9.69 1.56
N SER A 86 -2.08 -9.64 0.27
CA SER A 86 -1.88 -10.77 -0.65
C SER A 86 -0.41 -11.07 -0.95
N CYS A 87 0.47 -10.07 -0.76
CA CYS A 87 1.89 -10.19 -1.07
C CYS A 87 2.78 -10.03 0.16
N HIS A 88 2.33 -9.29 1.17
CA HIS A 88 3.15 -8.89 2.31
C HIS A 88 2.56 -9.37 3.64
N ASN A 89 3.47 -9.68 4.56
CA ASN A 89 3.14 -9.95 5.96
C ASN A 89 3.44 -8.71 6.83
N PHE A 90 2.63 -8.47 7.85
CA PHE A 90 2.70 -7.30 8.75
C PHE A 90 3.08 -7.67 10.19
N GLU A 91 3.23 -8.96 10.49
CA GLU A 91 3.57 -9.45 11.81
C GLU A 91 5.08 -9.35 12.07
N PRO A 92 5.50 -9.18 13.35
CA PRO A 92 6.90 -9.23 13.71
C PRO A 92 7.51 -10.58 13.31
N ASN A 93 8.58 -10.54 12.51
CA ASN A 93 9.26 -11.74 11.98
C ASN A 93 8.36 -12.66 11.15
N GLY A 94 7.28 -12.13 10.57
CA GLY A 94 6.43 -12.89 9.64
C GLY A 94 7.23 -13.39 8.42
N PRO A 95 6.81 -14.52 7.81
CA PRO A 95 7.51 -15.08 6.65
C PRO A 95 7.43 -14.15 5.44
N ASN A 96 8.45 -14.22 4.58
CA ASN A 96 8.41 -13.64 3.25
C ASN A 96 7.39 -14.38 2.37
N GLY A 97 6.68 -13.65 1.52
CA GLY A 97 5.79 -14.20 0.51
C GLY A 97 6.18 -13.71 -0.88
N THR A 98 5.19 -13.32 -1.69
CA THR A 98 5.43 -12.61 -2.96
C THR A 98 6.22 -11.31 -2.75
N GLY A 99 6.03 -10.66 -1.60
CA GLY A 99 6.81 -9.52 -1.12
C GLY A 99 7.45 -9.80 0.25
N PRO A 100 8.40 -8.93 0.68
CA PRO A 100 9.04 -9.04 1.99
C PRO A 100 8.10 -8.68 3.14
N GLY A 101 8.44 -9.09 4.36
CA GLY A 101 7.78 -8.60 5.58
C GLY A 101 7.87 -7.07 5.74
N LEU A 102 6.75 -6.45 6.13
CA LEU A 102 6.61 -4.98 6.26
C LEU A 102 6.60 -4.48 7.71
N TYR A 103 6.70 -5.37 8.70
CA TYR A 103 6.98 -4.96 10.07
C TYR A 103 8.34 -4.23 10.13
N ASP A 104 8.40 -3.14 10.90
CA ASP A 104 9.57 -2.23 10.97
C ASP A 104 10.07 -1.77 9.59
N VAL A 105 9.17 -1.47 8.64
CA VAL A 105 9.60 -0.98 7.32
C VAL A 105 9.95 0.50 7.30
N VAL A 106 9.30 1.32 8.12
CA VAL A 106 9.54 2.78 8.15
C VAL A 106 10.94 3.06 8.68
N MET A 107 11.70 3.88 7.96
CA MET A 107 13.14 4.14 8.19
C MET A 107 14.08 2.95 8.01
N ARG A 108 13.61 1.77 7.61
CA ARG A 108 14.49 0.64 7.28
C ARG A 108 15.19 0.87 5.95
N ASP A 109 16.43 0.41 5.82
CA ASP A 109 17.15 0.42 4.54
C ASP A 109 16.34 -0.27 3.44
N LYS A 110 16.32 0.33 2.24
CA LYS A 110 15.65 -0.24 1.08
C LYS A 110 16.34 -1.56 0.70
N ALA A 111 15.54 -2.52 0.24
CA ALA A 111 16.02 -3.84 -0.19
C ALA A 111 16.85 -4.62 0.86
N SER A 112 16.56 -4.45 2.16
CA SER A 112 17.36 -5.02 3.25
C SER A 112 16.70 -6.15 4.06
N HIS A 113 15.42 -6.48 3.81
CA HIS A 113 14.74 -7.49 4.61
C HIS A 113 15.32 -8.88 4.35
N GLY A 114 15.70 -9.57 5.43
CA GLY A 114 16.42 -10.85 5.35
C GLY A 114 15.65 -11.91 4.56
N GLY A 115 16.37 -12.66 3.73
CA GLY A 115 15.83 -13.81 3.02
C GLY A 115 14.85 -13.49 1.89
N PHE A 116 14.72 -12.24 1.46
CA PHE A 116 13.90 -11.85 0.30
C PHE A 116 14.77 -11.52 -0.92
N GLY A 117 14.40 -12.00 -2.10
CA GLY A 117 15.06 -11.68 -3.36
C GLY A 117 14.50 -10.40 -3.98
N TYR A 118 15.26 -9.30 -3.92
CA TYR A 118 14.85 -8.01 -4.49
C TYR A 118 15.21 -7.89 -5.97
N SER A 119 14.43 -7.10 -6.72
CA SER A 119 14.80 -6.67 -8.07
C SER A 119 15.98 -5.69 -8.04
N ASP A 120 16.85 -5.74 -9.04
CA ASP A 120 18.00 -4.82 -9.20
C ASP A 120 17.60 -3.34 -9.12
N ALA A 121 16.41 -3.01 -9.63
CA ALA A 121 15.83 -1.67 -9.55
C ALA A 121 15.69 -1.14 -8.11
N LEU A 122 15.26 -1.98 -7.17
CA LEU A 122 15.11 -1.58 -5.75
C LEU A 122 16.45 -1.57 -5.02
N ILE A 123 17.34 -2.50 -5.35
CA ILE A 123 18.70 -2.56 -4.77
C ILE A 123 19.48 -1.28 -5.13
N SER A 124 19.37 -0.85 -6.38
CA SER A 124 20.12 0.30 -6.91
C SER A 124 19.70 1.65 -6.34
N LEU A 125 18.51 1.76 -5.74
CA LEU A 125 18.04 3.02 -5.14
C LEU A 125 18.84 3.44 -3.90
N GLY A 126 19.26 2.45 -3.09
CA GLY A 126 19.89 2.69 -1.79
C GLY A 126 19.05 3.53 -0.82
N GLY A 127 19.65 3.87 0.32
CA GLY A 127 19.01 4.69 1.36
C GLY A 127 17.90 3.97 2.14
N GLN A 128 17.12 4.76 2.88
CA GLN A 128 16.09 4.27 3.80
C GLN A 128 14.67 4.52 3.25
N TRP A 129 13.70 3.72 3.70
CA TRP A 129 12.27 3.98 3.53
C TRP A 129 11.80 5.11 4.46
N ASP A 130 12.31 6.32 4.22
CA ASP A 130 11.78 7.53 4.83
C ASP A 130 10.37 7.86 4.30
N TYR A 131 9.72 8.84 4.93
CA TYR A 131 8.33 9.21 4.62
C TYR A 131 8.17 9.66 3.15
N ALA A 132 9.13 10.42 2.62
CA ALA A 132 9.11 10.89 1.23
C ALA A 132 9.29 9.73 0.24
N SER A 133 10.20 8.80 0.54
CA SER A 133 10.44 7.62 -0.28
C SER A 133 9.24 6.69 -0.29
N LEU A 134 8.60 6.46 0.87
CA LEU A 134 7.39 5.66 0.97
C LEU A 134 6.22 6.33 0.23
N ASP A 135 6.03 7.63 0.41
CA ASP A 135 4.99 8.40 -0.29
C ASP A 135 5.15 8.33 -1.81
N GLY A 136 6.36 8.58 -2.32
CA GLY A 136 6.69 8.50 -3.74
C GLY A 136 6.52 7.09 -4.31
N PHE A 137 7.01 6.07 -3.60
CA PHE A 137 6.91 4.69 -4.04
C PHE A 137 5.47 4.18 -4.03
N LEU A 138 4.71 4.46 -2.98
CA LEU A 138 3.30 4.06 -2.88
C LEU A 138 2.43 4.79 -3.91
N LYS A 139 2.78 6.02 -4.33
CA LYS A 139 2.04 6.75 -5.36
C LYS A 139 2.07 6.05 -6.71
N ASN A 140 3.24 5.59 -7.14
CA ASN A 140 3.40 4.81 -8.36
C ASN A 140 4.73 4.02 -8.32
N PRO A 141 4.69 2.73 -7.91
CA PRO A 141 5.90 1.94 -7.73
C PRO A 141 6.73 1.79 -8.99
N LYS A 142 6.08 1.55 -10.14
CA LYS A 142 6.76 1.36 -11.43
C LYS A 142 7.44 2.63 -11.92
N LYS A 143 6.86 3.80 -11.65
CA LYS A 143 7.47 5.10 -11.98
C LYS A 143 8.60 5.46 -11.01
N TYR A 144 8.44 5.15 -9.73
CA TYR A 144 9.45 5.44 -8.71
C TYR A 144 10.69 4.55 -8.86
N ALA A 145 10.48 3.26 -9.11
CA ALA A 145 11.54 2.27 -9.31
C ALA A 145 11.28 1.49 -10.62
N SER A 146 11.76 2.03 -11.74
CA SER A 146 11.60 1.38 -13.04
C SER A 146 12.28 0.01 -13.04
N GLY A 147 11.51 -1.05 -13.34
CA GLY A 147 11.97 -2.43 -13.23
C GLY A 147 11.75 -3.10 -11.86
N THR A 148 11.02 -2.45 -10.93
CA THR A 148 10.59 -3.09 -9.70
C THR A 148 9.73 -4.33 -9.97
N ALA A 149 9.98 -5.41 -9.23
CA ALA A 149 9.16 -6.62 -9.30
C ALA A 149 7.77 -6.44 -8.63
N MET A 150 7.55 -5.36 -7.88
CA MET A 150 6.28 -5.10 -7.22
C MET A 150 5.21 -4.66 -8.23
N ASN A 151 4.34 -5.60 -8.63
CA ASN A 151 3.24 -5.31 -9.55
C ASN A 151 2.03 -4.71 -8.83
N TYR A 152 2.16 -3.44 -8.43
CA TYR A 152 1.07 -2.67 -7.82
C TYR A 152 0.84 -1.36 -8.57
N ALA A 153 -0.42 -0.97 -8.76
CA ALA A 153 -0.79 0.22 -9.50
C ALA A 153 -0.44 1.53 -8.76
N GLY A 154 -0.35 1.47 -7.43
CA GLY A 154 -0.13 2.62 -6.57
C GLY A 154 -1.42 3.19 -5.96
N LEU A 155 -1.24 4.13 -5.03
CA LEU A 155 -2.26 4.86 -4.30
C LEU A 155 -2.23 6.33 -4.73
N SER A 156 -3.16 6.72 -5.62
CA SER A 156 -3.17 8.07 -6.20
C SER A 156 -3.48 9.17 -5.18
N LYS A 157 -4.37 8.89 -4.21
CA LYS A 157 -4.78 9.84 -3.17
C LYS A 157 -3.71 9.97 -2.09
N GLU A 158 -3.24 11.19 -1.85
CA GLU A 158 -2.24 11.48 -0.81
C GLU A 158 -2.72 11.09 0.58
N THR A 159 -3.97 11.41 0.91
CA THR A 159 -4.57 11.04 2.21
C THR A 159 -4.57 9.53 2.44
N ASP A 160 -4.84 8.72 1.41
CA ASP A 160 -4.76 7.26 1.52
C ASP A 160 -3.31 6.79 1.75
N ARG A 161 -2.32 7.43 1.11
CA ARG A 161 -0.90 7.13 1.33
C ARG A 161 -0.44 7.49 2.73
N MET A 162 -0.79 8.67 3.23
CA MET A 162 -0.44 9.11 4.58
C MET A 162 -1.05 8.18 5.63
N ASN A 163 -2.32 7.77 5.46
CA ASN A 163 -2.96 6.80 6.33
C ASN A 163 -2.21 5.45 6.33
N VAL A 164 -1.82 4.95 5.16
CA VAL A 164 -1.04 3.70 5.04
C VAL A 164 0.33 3.84 5.71
N ILE A 165 1.04 4.95 5.48
CA ILE A 165 2.36 5.20 6.08
C ILE A 165 2.25 5.30 7.61
N ALA A 166 1.22 5.97 8.14
CA ALA A 166 0.94 6.03 9.57
C ALA A 166 0.64 4.64 10.16
N TYR A 167 -0.10 3.80 9.43
CA TYR A 167 -0.30 2.41 9.85
C TYR A 167 1.00 1.60 9.83
N LEU A 168 1.80 1.67 8.76
CA LEU A 168 3.11 1.00 8.69
C LEU A 168 4.07 1.48 9.78
N HIS A 169 4.02 2.76 10.12
CA HIS A 169 4.77 3.34 11.23
C HIS A 169 4.35 2.75 12.58
N SER A 170 3.07 2.45 12.78
CA SER A 170 2.57 1.78 13.99
C SER A 170 3.02 0.31 14.10
N LEU A 171 3.48 -0.32 13.02
CA LEU A 171 3.98 -1.70 12.98
C LEU A 171 5.45 -1.76 13.41
N SER A 172 5.72 -1.33 14.64
CA SER A 172 7.05 -1.32 15.23
C SER A 172 6.99 -1.49 16.73
N ALA A 173 7.95 -2.20 17.31
CA ALA A 173 8.11 -2.27 18.76
C ALA A 173 8.67 -0.94 19.33
N SER A 174 9.35 -0.16 18.50
CA SER A 174 9.94 1.14 18.85
C SER A 174 9.86 2.07 17.63
N PRO A 175 8.67 2.57 17.28
CA PRO A 175 8.49 3.42 16.12
C PRO A 175 9.34 4.68 16.22
N ALA A 176 9.98 5.06 15.11
CA ALA A 176 10.76 6.30 15.04
C ALA A 176 9.87 7.51 15.42
N PRO A 177 10.40 8.57 16.06
CA PRO A 177 9.60 9.76 16.32
C PRO A 177 9.11 10.35 14.99
N LEU A 178 7.83 10.74 14.94
CA LEU A 178 7.27 11.44 13.78
C LEU A 178 8.05 12.74 13.52
N PRO A 179 8.22 13.15 12.26
CA PRO A 179 8.93 14.36 11.93
C PRO A 179 8.19 15.58 12.46
N ALA A 180 8.92 16.58 12.95
CA ALA A 180 8.32 17.85 13.31
C ALA A 180 7.79 18.56 12.05
N PRO A 181 6.68 19.31 12.14
CA PRO A 181 6.23 20.20 11.08
C PRO A 181 7.36 21.10 10.59
N LEU A 182 7.43 21.33 9.28
CA LEU A 182 8.44 22.20 8.71
C LEU A 182 8.20 23.66 9.16
N PRO A 183 9.26 24.44 9.43
CA PRO A 183 9.09 25.85 9.78
C PRO A 183 8.48 26.61 8.59
N PRO A 184 7.68 27.67 8.83
CA PRO A 184 7.04 28.46 7.76
C PRO A 184 8.03 28.97 6.70
N GLU A 185 9.28 29.23 7.10
CA GLU A 185 10.40 29.63 6.26
C GLU A 185 10.66 28.65 5.09
N ALA A 186 10.43 27.35 5.31
CA ALA A 186 10.68 26.30 4.32
C ALA A 186 9.71 26.37 3.12
N PHE A 187 8.61 27.10 3.27
CA PHE A 187 7.59 27.31 2.23
C PHE A 187 7.68 28.68 1.57
N ILE A 188 8.76 29.43 1.81
CA ILE A 188 9.02 30.68 1.10
C ILE A 188 9.95 30.36 -0.07
N GLU A 189 9.58 30.77 -1.29
CA GLU A 189 10.44 30.68 -2.46
C GLU A 189 11.81 31.28 -2.14
N PRO A 190 12.93 30.56 -2.34
CA PRO A 190 14.24 31.13 -2.11
C PRO A 190 14.43 32.25 -3.14
N THR A 191 14.30 33.49 -2.69
CA THR A 191 14.58 34.66 -3.52
C THR A 191 16.03 34.60 -3.93
N SER A 192 16.31 34.50 -5.23
CA SER A 192 17.66 34.56 -5.76
C SER A 192 18.27 35.93 -5.41
N GLY A 193 19.12 35.94 -4.38
CA GLY A 193 19.90 37.11 -3.98
C GLY A 193 19.80 37.49 -2.50
N GLU A 194 20.38 36.67 -1.62
CA GLU A 194 21.05 37.18 -0.43
C GLU A 194 22.34 36.35 -0.29
N GLU A 195 23.47 37.00 -0.50
CA GLU A 195 24.77 36.35 -0.43
C GLU A 195 25.08 35.96 1.01
N ALA A 196 25.10 34.65 1.28
CA ALA A 196 25.93 34.10 2.35
C ALA A 196 27.35 33.84 1.81
N HIS A 197 28.02 34.88 1.31
CA HIS A 197 29.48 34.87 1.21
C HIS A 197 30.05 35.28 2.58
N GLY A 198 30.20 34.27 3.44
CA GLY A 198 30.97 34.34 4.67
C GLY A 198 32.06 33.27 4.65
N ASP A 199 33.18 33.60 4.01
CA ASP A 199 34.55 33.09 4.26
C ASP A 199 34.70 31.65 4.77
N VAL A 200 34.98 30.72 3.84
CA VAL A 200 36.03 29.67 3.98
C VAL A 200 36.35 29.11 2.59
N VAL A 201 37.26 29.78 1.88
CA VAL A 201 38.03 29.17 0.80
C VAL A 201 39.47 29.02 1.26
N ASP A 202 39.79 27.88 1.86
CA ASP A 202 41.05 27.19 1.57
C ASP A 202 40.98 25.74 2.09
N ALA A 203 41.70 24.85 1.43
CA ALA A 203 41.77 23.40 1.61
C ALA A 203 40.63 22.55 1.00
N ALA A 204 40.72 22.31 -0.31
CA ALA A 204 40.66 20.96 -0.92
C ALA A 204 40.43 21.05 -2.45
N HIS A 205 41.30 21.77 -3.15
CA HIS A 205 41.57 21.53 -4.56
C HIS A 205 42.98 20.94 -4.68
N GLU A 206 43.11 19.69 -4.24
CA GLU A 206 44.22 18.75 -4.48
C GLU A 206 43.66 17.42 -3.96
N THR A 207 43.02 16.55 -4.76
CA THR A 207 43.58 15.79 -5.86
C THR A 207 42.45 15.19 -6.70
N ALA A 208 42.41 15.50 -8.00
CA ALA A 208 41.68 14.72 -8.98
C ALA A 208 42.70 14.18 -9.99
N GLU A 209 43.27 13.00 -9.75
CA GLU A 209 44.08 12.27 -10.72
C GLU A 209 43.96 10.75 -10.45
N ASP A 210 43.06 10.09 -11.18
CA ASP A 210 43.17 8.74 -11.81
C ASP A 210 41.75 8.32 -12.26
N ALA A 211 41.26 8.83 -13.40
CA ALA A 211 41.24 8.11 -14.69
C ALA A 211 40.74 6.65 -14.55
N GLY A 212 39.63 6.22 -15.14
CA GLY A 212 39.28 6.37 -16.55
C GLY A 212 39.80 5.19 -17.37
N HIS A 213 39.16 4.01 -17.30
CA HIS A 213 39.21 3.01 -18.38
C HIS A 213 38.16 1.90 -18.21
N ALA A 214 37.62 1.43 -19.35
CA ALA A 214 36.73 0.26 -19.54
C ALA A 214 35.23 0.52 -19.29
N VAL A 215 34.30 0.35 -20.25
CA VAL A 215 34.38 -0.29 -21.58
C VAL A 215 33.21 0.21 -22.43
N ASP A 216 33.57 0.92 -23.49
CA ASP A 216 32.90 0.87 -24.77
C ASP A 216 33.13 -0.55 -25.33
N ALA A 217 32.12 -1.41 -25.23
CA ALA A 217 32.12 -2.73 -25.85
C ALA A 217 30.68 -3.23 -26.04
N ALA A 218 30.27 -3.27 -27.30
CA ALA A 218 29.23 -4.13 -27.85
C ALA A 218 27.76 -3.73 -27.57
N HIS A 219 27.34 -2.70 -28.30
CA HIS A 219 26.13 -2.84 -29.12
C HIS A 219 26.39 -3.91 -30.21
N GLU A 220 25.36 -4.67 -30.58
CA GLU A 220 25.34 -5.69 -31.66
C GLU A 220 25.68 -7.12 -31.22
N GLU A 221 24.66 -7.89 -30.79
CA GLU A 221 24.27 -9.17 -31.41
C GLU A 221 22.81 -9.56 -31.02
N VAL A 222 21.89 -9.41 -31.99
CA VAL A 222 20.91 -10.42 -32.47
C VAL A 222 19.92 -11.01 -31.43
N GLU A 223 18.63 -10.62 -31.41
CA GLU A 223 17.54 -11.15 -32.27
C GLU A 223 17.61 -12.64 -32.62
N ASN A 224 17.45 -13.53 -31.63
CA ASN A 224 16.79 -14.85 -31.73
C ASN A 224 16.71 -15.37 -30.28
N VAL A 225 15.60 -15.77 -29.67
CA VAL A 225 14.75 -16.87 -30.09
C VAL A 225 13.34 -16.68 -29.53
N SER A 226 12.42 -16.20 -30.37
CA SER A 226 11.01 -16.54 -30.25
C SER A 226 10.78 -17.81 -31.06
N ALA A 227 10.77 -18.96 -30.39
CA ALA A 227 10.15 -20.20 -30.87
C ALA A 227 10.41 -21.29 -29.82
N ASP A 228 9.53 -21.39 -28.81
CA ASP A 228 9.15 -22.64 -28.11
C ASP A 228 8.35 -22.29 -26.85
N ALA A 229 7.11 -21.80 -27.02
CA ALA A 229 6.17 -21.65 -25.91
C ALA A 229 4.70 -21.91 -26.31
N GLU A 230 4.46 -22.55 -27.46
CA GLU A 230 3.12 -22.99 -27.89
C GLU A 230 3.00 -24.53 -27.74
N ALA A 231 3.32 -25.03 -26.55
CA ALA A 231 3.11 -26.44 -26.18
C ALA A 231 2.92 -26.67 -24.67
N GLY A 232 2.59 -25.63 -23.90
CA GLY A 232 2.43 -25.73 -22.43
C GLY A 232 1.03 -25.38 -21.89
N VAL A 233 0.15 -24.82 -22.73
CA VAL A 233 -1.11 -24.23 -22.24
C VAL A 233 -2.25 -25.25 -22.13
N ASP A 234 -2.21 -26.37 -22.86
CA ASP A 234 -3.25 -27.41 -22.75
C ASP A 234 -3.06 -28.36 -21.55
N ALA A 235 -1.86 -28.42 -20.95
CA ALA A 235 -1.60 -29.30 -19.80
C ALA A 235 -1.97 -28.68 -18.44
N LEU A 236 -2.13 -27.35 -18.35
CA LEU A 236 -2.48 -26.67 -17.10
C LEU A 236 -3.99 -26.53 -16.86
N THR A 237 -4.82 -26.75 -17.89
CA THR A 237 -6.27 -26.56 -17.75
C THR A 237 -6.95 -27.80 -17.15
N ASP A 238 -6.50 -29.01 -17.50
CA ASP A 238 -7.05 -30.26 -16.92
C ASP A 238 -6.67 -30.50 -15.45
N ALA A 239 -5.61 -29.85 -14.94
CA ALA A 239 -5.20 -29.97 -13.54
C ALA A 239 -5.97 -29.03 -12.58
N ALA A 240 -6.64 -28.00 -13.11
CA ALA A 240 -7.35 -27.00 -12.31
C ALA A 240 -8.78 -27.43 -11.93
N GLU A 241 -9.40 -28.32 -12.70
CA GLU A 241 -10.80 -28.74 -12.49
C GLU A 241 -10.96 -29.86 -11.45
N GLY A 242 -9.90 -30.61 -11.14
CA GLY A 242 -9.91 -31.61 -10.06
C GLY A 242 -9.70 -31.04 -8.65
N ALA A 243 -9.05 -29.88 -8.52
CA ALA A 243 -8.67 -29.31 -7.23
C ALA A 243 -9.78 -28.50 -6.55
N GLN A 244 -10.92 -28.27 -7.21
CA GLN A 244 -12.02 -27.47 -6.68
C GLN A 244 -13.07 -28.27 -5.90
N SER A 245 -13.19 -29.59 -6.09
CA SER A 245 -14.12 -30.42 -5.31
C SER A 245 -13.57 -30.74 -3.91
N ASP A 246 -12.28 -31.05 -3.81
CA ASP A 246 -11.67 -31.51 -2.56
C ASP A 246 -11.54 -30.41 -1.50
N VAL A 247 -11.54 -29.14 -1.93
CA VAL A 247 -11.50 -27.97 -1.03
C VAL A 247 -12.88 -27.66 -0.44
N ALA A 248 -13.97 -27.96 -1.16
CA ALA A 248 -15.32 -27.71 -0.65
C ALA A 248 -15.69 -28.70 0.46
N ASP A 249 -15.38 -29.99 0.27
CA ASP A 249 -15.65 -31.04 1.26
C ASP A 249 -14.80 -30.82 2.54
N ALA A 250 -13.55 -30.37 2.41
CA ALA A 250 -12.68 -30.09 3.55
C ALA A 250 -13.12 -28.85 4.35
N VAL A 251 -13.74 -27.86 3.70
CA VAL A 251 -14.27 -26.67 4.38
C VAL A 251 -15.54 -27.01 5.15
N GLU A 252 -16.41 -27.88 4.61
CA GLU A 252 -17.63 -28.31 5.29
C GLU A 252 -17.30 -29.11 6.57
N GLU A 253 -16.39 -30.09 6.48
CA GLU A 253 -15.92 -30.89 7.62
C GLU A 253 -15.24 -30.03 8.72
N ALA A 254 -14.47 -29.01 8.31
CA ALA A 254 -13.85 -28.08 9.24
C ALA A 254 -14.86 -27.17 9.94
N THR A 255 -15.94 -26.76 9.24
CA THR A 255 -16.99 -25.93 9.83
C THR A 255 -17.89 -26.69 10.80
N GLU A 256 -18.18 -27.96 10.53
CA GLU A 256 -18.97 -28.82 11.42
C GLU A 256 -18.20 -29.12 12.71
N THR A 257 -16.90 -29.45 12.59
CA THR A 257 -16.01 -29.67 13.74
C THR A 257 -15.88 -28.42 14.63
N ALA A 258 -15.81 -27.23 14.01
CA ALA A 258 -15.75 -25.97 14.73
C ALA A 258 -17.06 -25.64 15.46
N SER A 259 -18.20 -25.99 14.87
CA SER A 259 -19.53 -25.79 15.48
C SER A 259 -19.76 -26.71 16.68
N ASP A 260 -19.37 -27.98 16.58
CA ASP A 260 -19.50 -28.95 17.68
C ASP A 260 -18.60 -28.60 18.87
N THR A 261 -17.37 -28.14 18.58
CA THR A 261 -16.45 -27.66 19.61
C THR A 261 -17.00 -26.41 20.31
N ALA A 262 -17.62 -25.50 19.56
CA ALA A 262 -18.23 -24.30 20.11
C ALA A 262 -19.44 -24.63 21.01
N SER A 263 -20.28 -25.61 20.64
CA SER A 263 -21.38 -26.07 21.50
C SER A 263 -20.87 -26.68 22.80
N SER A 264 -19.89 -27.57 22.74
CA SER A 264 -19.32 -28.21 23.94
C SER A 264 -18.73 -27.19 24.92
N ILE A 265 -18.08 -26.14 24.42
CA ILE A 265 -17.51 -25.09 25.28
C ILE A 265 -18.62 -24.24 25.91
N VAL A 266 -19.72 -23.99 25.20
CA VAL A 266 -20.86 -23.25 25.74
C VAL A 266 -21.58 -24.06 26.82
N ASP A 267 -21.72 -25.36 26.64
CA ASP A 267 -22.29 -26.27 27.66
C ASP A 267 -21.40 -26.33 28.91
N ASP A 268 -20.09 -26.50 28.76
CA ASP A 268 -19.13 -26.52 29.88
C ASP A 268 -19.13 -25.21 30.68
N VAL A 269 -19.23 -24.06 29.97
CA VAL A 269 -19.30 -22.74 30.61
C VAL A 269 -20.64 -22.54 31.32
N THR A 270 -21.73 -23.07 30.78
CA THR A 270 -23.06 -22.96 31.40
C THR A 270 -23.12 -23.78 32.69
N GLU A 271 -22.63 -25.03 32.68
CA GLU A 271 -22.56 -25.86 33.88
C GLU A 271 -21.64 -25.25 34.96
N ALA A 272 -20.52 -24.65 34.56
CA ALA A 272 -19.62 -23.97 35.49
C ALA A 272 -20.25 -22.73 36.12
N VAL A 273 -21.08 -22.00 35.36
CA VAL A 273 -21.81 -20.83 35.87
C VAL A 273 -22.91 -21.26 36.83
N GLU A 274 -23.67 -22.32 36.51
CA GLU A 274 -24.73 -22.84 37.38
C GLU A 274 -24.16 -23.37 38.71
N SER A 275 -23.06 -24.12 38.66
CA SER A 275 -22.35 -24.59 39.87
C SER A 275 -21.87 -23.42 40.72
N ALA A 276 -21.33 -22.36 40.12
CA ALA A 276 -20.86 -21.19 40.86
C ALA A 276 -22.02 -20.38 41.47
N THR A 277 -23.19 -20.37 40.84
CA THR A 277 -24.36 -19.71 41.41
C THR A 277 -24.96 -20.48 42.59
N ASP A 278 -24.96 -21.81 42.54
CA ASP A 278 -25.41 -22.65 43.66
C ASP A 278 -24.49 -22.50 44.88
N GLU A 279 -23.17 -22.44 44.69
CA GLU A 279 -22.20 -22.20 45.77
C GLU A 279 -22.38 -20.81 46.42
N VAL A 280 -22.75 -19.79 45.63
CA VAL A 280 -23.02 -18.43 46.13
C VAL A 280 -24.35 -18.37 46.90
N GLU A 281 -25.36 -19.14 46.50
CA GLU A 281 -26.64 -19.24 47.21
C GLU A 281 -26.48 -19.97 48.55
N GLU A 282 -25.73 -21.07 48.58
CA GLU A 282 -25.43 -21.82 49.82
C GLU A 282 -24.63 -20.97 50.81
N ALA A 283 -23.62 -20.23 50.33
CA ALA A 283 -22.84 -19.31 51.17
C ALA A 283 -23.68 -18.13 51.70
N ALA A 284 -24.69 -17.67 50.95
CA ALA A 284 -25.60 -16.62 51.40
C ALA A 284 -26.57 -17.11 52.48
N GLU A 285 -26.97 -18.38 52.45
CA GLU A 285 -27.82 -19.00 53.47
C GLU A 285 -27.05 -19.23 54.79
N GLU A 286 -25.78 -19.64 54.72
CA GLU A 286 -24.91 -19.83 55.89
C GLU A 286 -24.61 -18.50 56.61
N VAL A 287 -24.38 -17.41 55.86
CA VAL A 287 -24.21 -16.05 56.41
C VAL A 287 -25.51 -15.52 57.02
N GLY A 288 -26.67 -15.95 56.53
CA GLY A 288 -27.98 -15.62 57.11
C GLY A 288 -28.19 -16.25 58.49
N GLU A 289 -27.69 -17.47 58.71
CA GLU A 289 -27.85 -18.19 59.97
C GLU A 289 -26.85 -17.72 61.06
N GLU A 290 -25.64 -17.25 60.70
CA GLU A 290 -24.72 -16.64 61.66
C GLU A 290 -25.24 -15.30 62.23
N VAL A 291 -25.95 -14.49 61.43
CA VAL A 291 -26.49 -13.18 61.85
C VAL A 291 -27.64 -13.29 62.86
N ASP A 292 -28.40 -14.39 62.86
CA ASP A 292 -29.50 -14.63 63.81
C ASP A 292 -29.01 -15.12 65.19
N THR A 293 -27.76 -15.57 65.32
CA THR A 293 -27.21 -16.06 66.59
C THR A 293 -26.59 -14.98 67.50
N GLU A 294 -26.29 -13.79 66.98
CA GLU A 294 -25.75 -12.67 67.78
C GLU A 294 -26.82 -11.78 68.45
N HIS A 295 -28.11 -11.94 68.12
CA HIS A 295 -29.21 -11.19 68.75
C HIS A 295 -29.96 -12.01 69.82
N GLY A 296 -29.21 -12.65 70.73
CA GLY A 296 -29.75 -13.17 71.97
C GLY A 296 -30.36 -12.04 72.84
N PRO A 297 -31.54 -12.24 73.48
CA PRO A 297 -32.22 -11.17 74.18
C PRO A 297 -31.50 -10.83 75.49
N HIS A 298 -30.78 -9.71 75.51
CA HIS A 298 -30.32 -9.07 76.73
C HIS A 298 -31.41 -8.16 77.32
N ASN A 299 -32.21 -8.78 78.19
CA ASN A 299 -32.87 -8.26 79.40
C ASN A 299 -33.43 -6.83 79.42
#